data_AF-E7C2A0-F1
#
_entry.id   AF-E7C2A0-F1
#
_cell.length_a   1.000
_cell.length_b   1.000
_cell.length_c   1.000
_cell.angle_alpha   90.00
_cell.angle_beta   90.00
_cell.angle_gamma   90.00
#
_symmetry.space_group_name_H-M   'P 1'
#
loop_
_entity.id
_entity.type
_entity.pdbx_description
1 polymer ?
#
loop_
_entity_poly.entity_id
_entity_poly.type
_entity_poly.pdbx_seq_one_letter_code
_entity_poly.pdbx_strand_id
1 'polypeptide(L)'
;MEFGSATPSKVAILSGSGQSALNEILDAGSDTLVTGELKQQHFNLAQELKLNLYACGHYATEVFGVDALASEVAGQFGLPYEFVETHCPL
;
A
#
# COMPACT_ATOMS: atom_id res chain seq x y z
N MET A 1 8.65 7.79 5.70
CA MET A 1 9.99 8.31 5.35
C MET A 1 9.81 9.35 4.29
N GLU A 2 10.24 10.58 4.53
CA GLU A 2 9.93 11.72 3.66
C GLU A 2 11.23 12.33 3.14
N PHE A 3 11.82 11.70 2.11
CA PHE A 3 13.06 12.17 1.47
C PHE A 3 12.81 12.90 0.16
N GLY A 4 11.58 12.89 -0.34
CA GLY A 4 11.17 13.51 -1.59
C GLY A 4 10.58 14.91 -1.41
N SER A 5 9.71 15.27 -2.35
CA SER A 5 9.04 16.58 -2.36
C SER A 5 8.14 16.75 -1.14
N ALA A 6 8.14 17.94 -0.53
CA ALA A 6 7.14 18.32 0.48
C ALA A 6 5.73 18.49 -0.10
N THR A 7 5.62 18.57 -1.43
CA THR A 7 4.36 18.57 -2.18
C THR A 7 4.38 17.42 -3.20
N PRO A 8 3.97 16.20 -2.80
CA PRO A 8 3.85 15.05 -3.69
C PRO A 8 3.00 15.38 -4.92
N SER A 9 3.47 15.00 -6.11
CA SER A 9 2.78 15.22 -7.38
C SER A 9 2.18 13.95 -7.95
N LYS A 10 2.88 12.81 -7.81
CA LYS A 10 2.42 11.51 -8.32
C LYS A 10 2.67 10.42 -7.31
N VAL A 11 1.57 9.92 -6.75
CA VAL A 11 1.56 8.91 -5.70
C VAL A 11 1.21 7.55 -6.29
N ALA A 12 2.09 6.58 -6.10
CA ALA A 12 1.81 5.18 -6.36
C ALA A 12 1.27 4.51 -5.09
N ILE A 13 0.31 3.59 -5.26
CA ILE A 13 -0.27 2.81 -4.18
C ILE A 13 -0.12 1.34 -4.54
N LEU A 14 0.46 0.56 -3.63
CA LEU A 14 0.56 -0.89 -3.73
C LEU A 14 0.34 -1.50 -2.35
N SER A 15 -0.79 -2.16 -2.14
CA SER A 15 -1.10 -2.83 -0.87
C SER A 15 -0.10 -3.95 -0.55
N GLY A 16 0.02 -4.30 0.73
CA GLY A 16 0.90 -5.37 1.17
C GLY A 16 2.38 -5.05 0.95
N SER A 17 3.12 -5.95 0.30
CA SER A 17 4.56 -5.79 0.09
C SER A 17 4.91 -5.02 -1.17
N GLY A 18 5.21 -3.73 -1.02
CA GLY A 18 5.51 -2.84 -2.15
C GLY A 18 6.88 -3.03 -2.80
N GLN A 19 7.71 -3.93 -2.27
CA GLN A 19 9.07 -4.16 -2.77
C GLN A 19 9.09 -4.56 -4.24
N SER A 20 8.17 -5.42 -4.66
CA SER A 20 8.22 -6.10 -5.94
C SER A 20 8.03 -5.18 -7.14
N ALA A 21 7.41 -4.00 -6.94
CA ALA A 21 6.99 -3.13 -8.03
C ALA A 21 7.74 -1.78 -8.07
N LEU A 22 8.85 -1.66 -7.34
CA LEU A 22 9.48 -0.35 -7.14
C LEU A 22 10.07 0.24 -8.42
N ASN A 23 10.61 -0.61 -9.30
CA ASN A 23 11.10 -0.18 -10.60
C ASN A 23 9.95 0.34 -11.46
N GLU A 24 8.80 -0.32 -11.44
CA GLU A 24 7.60 0.07 -12.17
C GLU A 24 7.04 1.40 -11.64
N ILE A 25 7.12 1.63 -10.33
CA ILE A 25 6.71 2.88 -9.68
C ILE A 25 7.61 4.05 -10.13
N LEU A 26 8.91 3.80 -10.22
CA LEU A 26 9.91 4.76 -10.70
C LEU A 26 9.75 5.05 -12.19
N ASP A 27 9.55 4.02 -13.01
CA ASP A 27 9.31 4.14 -14.45
C ASP A 27 8.01 4.90 -14.74
N ALA A 28 7.01 4.76 -13.86
CA ALA A 28 5.79 5.57 -13.90
C ALA A 28 6.03 7.04 -13.52
N GLY A 29 7.22 7.43 -13.05
CA GLY A 29 7.54 8.80 -12.63
C GLY A 29 6.87 9.21 -11.32
N SER A 30 6.58 8.24 -10.44
CA SER A 30 5.99 8.52 -9.13
C SER A 30 7.07 9.05 -8.18
N ASP A 31 6.74 10.08 -7.40
CA ASP A 31 7.63 10.67 -6.39
C ASP A 31 7.34 10.16 -4.97
N THR A 32 6.26 9.41 -4.82
CA THR A 32 5.75 8.94 -3.54
C THR A 32 5.15 7.54 -3.68
N LEU A 33 5.42 6.66 -2.72
CA LEU A 33 4.82 5.33 -2.61
C LEU A 33 4.11 5.16 -1.27
N VAL A 34 2.87 4.68 -1.32
CA VAL A 34 2.11 4.18 -0.17
C VAL A 34 1.99 2.66 -0.30
N THR A 35 2.43 1.94 0.74
CA THR A 35 2.43 0.48 0.79
C THR A 35 2.22 -0.05 2.19
N GLY A 36 1.98 -1.35 2.36
CA GLY A 36 1.97 -1.98 3.68
C GLY A 36 3.35 -2.08 4.30
N GLU A 37 4.25 -2.80 3.63
CA GLU A 37 5.58 -3.15 4.14
C GLU A 37 6.74 -2.68 3.25
N LEU A 38 7.86 -2.38 3.92
CA LEU A 38 9.13 -2.06 3.29
C LEU A 38 10.26 -2.88 3.93
N LYS A 39 11.25 -3.25 3.13
CA LYS A 39 12.54 -3.81 3.60
C LYS A 39 13.59 -2.73 3.84
N GLN A 40 14.61 -3.04 4.65
CA GLN A 40 15.69 -2.12 5.01
C GLN A 40 16.36 -1.41 3.81
N GLN A 41 16.55 -2.12 2.69
CA GLN A 41 17.16 -1.55 1.48
C GLN A 41 16.40 -0.34 0.90
N HIS A 42 15.08 -0.25 1.13
CA HIS A 42 14.25 0.87 0.67
C HIS A 42 14.60 2.18 1.37
N PHE A 43 15.19 2.13 2.56
CA PHE A 43 15.63 3.33 3.28
C PHE A 43 16.73 4.08 2.51
N ASN A 44 17.75 3.36 2.04
CA ASN A 44 18.84 3.96 1.26
C ASN A 44 18.33 4.40 -0.11
N LEU A 45 17.53 3.55 -0.76
CA LEU A 45 16.98 3.85 -2.07
C LEU A 45 16.08 5.10 -2.07
N ALA A 46 15.25 5.27 -1.04
CA ALA A 46 14.41 6.46 -0.91
C ALA A 46 15.23 7.75 -0.77
N GLN A 47 16.36 7.70 -0.08
CA GLN A 47 17.27 8.85 0.01
C GLN A 47 17.95 9.14 -1.33
N GLU A 48 18.48 8.11 -1.99
CA GLU A 48 19.17 8.24 -3.28
C GLU A 48 18.24 8.78 -4.37
N LEU A 49 17.00 8.31 -4.38
CA LEU A 49 15.99 8.67 -5.39
C LEU A 49 15.09 9.83 -4.97
N LYS A 50 15.27 10.38 -3.77
CA LYS A 50 14.41 11.44 -3.19
C LYS A 50 12.93 11.06 -3.28
N LEU A 51 12.59 9.89 -2.76
CA LEU A 51 11.22 9.39 -2.70
C LEU A 51 10.61 9.59 -1.31
N ASN A 52 9.30 9.83 -1.29
CA ASN A 52 8.51 9.65 -0.08
C ASN A 52 7.99 8.21 -0.03
N LEU A 53 8.21 7.52 1.08
CA LEU A 53 7.73 6.16 1.30
C LEU A 53 6.88 6.09 2.57
N TYR A 54 5.65 5.63 2.45
CA TYR A 54 4.71 5.41 3.55
C TYR A 54 4.46 3.92 3.70
N ALA A 55 4.91 3.35 4.83
CA ALA A 55 4.58 1.99 5.25
C ALA A 55 3.40 2.06 6.23
N CYS A 56 2.26 1.53 5.80
CA CYS A 56 0.97 1.66 6.46
C CYS A 56 0.46 0.33 7.07
N GLY A 57 1.30 -0.71 7.09
CA GLY A 57 0.98 -2.04 7.61
C GLY A 57 0.45 -2.99 6.53
N HIS A 58 0.96 -4.23 6.50
CA HIS A 58 0.59 -5.20 5.46
C HIS A 58 -0.91 -5.48 5.51
N TYR A 59 -1.37 -5.89 6.68
CA TYR A 59 -2.76 -6.26 6.92
C TYR A 59 -3.68 -5.06 6.68
N ALA A 60 -3.36 -3.91 7.26
CA ALA A 60 -4.16 -2.70 7.16
C ALA A 60 -4.38 -2.25 5.71
N THR A 61 -3.40 -2.50 4.82
CA THR A 61 -3.50 -2.14 3.40
C THR A 61 -4.16 -3.21 2.52
N GLU A 62 -4.49 -4.39 3.03
CA GLU A 62 -5.07 -5.48 2.23
C GLU A 62 -6.52 -5.84 2.61
N VAL A 63 -6.97 -5.46 3.80
CA VAL A 63 -8.30 -5.85 4.30
C VAL A 63 -9.47 -5.20 3.57
N PHE A 64 -9.33 -3.95 3.13
CA PHE A 64 -10.45 -3.22 2.52
C PHE A 64 -10.91 -3.84 1.21
N GLY A 65 -10.00 -4.51 0.48
CA GLY A 65 -10.33 -5.16 -0.80
C GLY A 65 -11.20 -6.40 -0.61
N VAL A 66 -10.85 -7.26 0.35
CA VAL A 66 -11.63 -8.47 0.63
C VAL A 66 -12.96 -8.14 1.29
N ASP A 67 -13.00 -7.13 2.18
CA ASP A 67 -14.24 -6.63 2.79
C ASP A 67 -15.21 -6.11 1.72
N ALA A 68 -14.74 -5.21 0.85
CA ALA A 68 -15.55 -4.65 -0.22
C ALA A 68 -16.07 -5.73 -1.19
N LEU A 69 -15.22 -6.68 -1.58
CA LEU A 69 -15.61 -7.78 -2.45
C LEU A 69 -16.68 -8.67 -1.81
N ALA A 70 -16.50 -9.04 -0.55
CA ALA A 70 -17.44 -9.90 0.16
C ALA A 70 -18.79 -9.22 0.36
N SER A 71 -18.79 -7.92 0.71
CA SER A 71 -19.99 -7.10 0.84
C SER A 71 -20.77 -7.01 -0.49
N GLU A 72 -20.07 -6.78 -1.60
CA GLU A 72 -20.68 -6.71 -2.94
C GLU A 72 -21.30 -8.05 -3.36
N VAL A 73 -20.57 -9.15 -3.19
CA VAL A 73 -21.06 -10.51 -3.48
C VAL A 73 -22.26 -10.85 -2.59
N ALA A 74 -22.21 -10.51 -1.31
CA ALA A 74 -23.32 -10.74 -0.39
C ALA A 74 -24.59 -9.99 -0.82
N GLY A 75 -24.46 -8.74 -1.24
CA GLY A 75 -25.57 -7.95 -1.79
C GLY A 75 -26.14 -8.56 -3.08
N GLN A 76 -25.29 -9.01 -4.01
CA GLN A 76 -25.73 -9.57 -5.29
C GLN A 76 -26.44 -10.91 -5.16
N PHE A 77 -26.01 -11.77 -4.23
CA PHE A 77 -26.53 -13.14 -4.10
C PHE A 77 -27.43 -13.36 -2.88
N GLY A 78 -27.67 -12.32 -2.07
CA GLY A 78 -28.50 -12.43 -0.87
C GLY A 78 -27.87 -13.31 0.21
N LEU A 79 -26.54 -13.27 0.36
CA LEU A 79 -25.79 -14.06 1.33
C LEU A 79 -25.57 -13.26 2.62
N PRO A 80 -25.51 -13.91 3.80
CA PRO A 80 -25.03 -13.25 5.01
C PRO A 80 -23.53 -12.95 4.89
N TYR A 81 -23.10 -11.84 5.49
CA TYR A 81 -21.72 -11.37 5.45
C TYR A 81 -21.31 -10.76 6.79
N GLU A 82 -20.08 -11.04 7.21
CA GLU A 82 -19.40 -10.42 8.35
C GLU A 82 -17.90 -10.33 8.03
N PHE A 83 -17.31 -9.15 8.22
CA PHE A 83 -15.85 -9.00 8.22
C PHE A 83 -15.30 -9.42 9.59
N VAL A 84 -14.43 -10.42 9.61
CA VAL A 84 -13.77 -10.87 10.86
C VAL A 84 -12.40 -10.21 10.96
N GLU A 85 -12.34 -9.08 11.66
CA GLU A 85 -11.09 -8.38 11.92
C GLU A 85 -10.18 -9.19 12.86
N THR A 86 -8.90 -9.30 12.50
CA THR A 86 -7.86 -9.84 13.38
C THR A 86 -6.82 -8.77 13.57
N HIS A 87 -6.57 -8.35 14.82
CA HIS A 87 -5.56 -7.35 15.09
C HIS A 87 -4.18 -7.85 14.64
N CYS A 88 -3.64 -7.22 13.58
CA CYS A 88 -2.29 -7.44 13.09
C CYS A 88 -1.55 -6.10 13.15
N PRO A 89 -0.60 -5.92 14.08
CA PRO A 89 0.14 -4.66 14.24
C PRO A 89 1.30 -4.51 13.24
N LEU A 90 1.48 -5.46 12.32
CA LEU A 90 2.58 -5.53 11.35
C LEU A 90 2.16 -4.98 9.98
#